data_AF-A0A397TR69-F1
#
_entry.id   AF-A0A397TR69-F1
#
_cell.length_a   1.000
_cell.length_b   1.000
_cell.length_c   1.000
_cell.angle_alpha   90.00
_cell.angle_beta   90.00
_cell.angle_gamma   90.00
#
_symmetry.space_group_name_H-M   'P 1'
#
loop_
_entity.id
_entity.type
_entity.pdbx_description
1 polymer ?
#
loop_
_entity_poly.entity_id
_entity_poly.type
_entity_poly.pdbx_seq_one_letter_code
_entity_poly.pdbx_strand_id
1 'polypeptide(L)'
;MGIPEISLSNPQFLEMTHTFLIRNPEKSIRSLYKAFKFFMDKSFDKNRVGLTQSKQIFDFLKDLNKQPIVIDSDDVINDPEGILKKYCELIGEEFKEEMIQWEAKPINEFKGTNVAISKLMVQ
;
A
#
# COMPACT_ATOMS: atom_id res chain seq x y z
N MET A 1 -9.15 10.13 -14.61
CA MET A 1 -10.44 9.76 -14.00
C MET A 1 -10.32 9.99 -12.51
N GLY A 2 -11.08 10.96 -12.00
CA GLY A 2 -11.15 11.23 -10.56
C GLY A 2 -11.87 10.11 -9.82
N ILE A 3 -11.72 10.09 -8.52
CA ILE A 3 -12.46 9.17 -7.64
C ILE A 3 -13.94 9.51 -7.78
N PRO A 4 -14.83 8.53 -8.07
CA PRO A 4 -16.25 8.80 -8.14
C PRO A 4 -16.72 9.33 -6.78
N GLU A 5 -17.27 10.54 -6.80
CA GLU A 5 -17.75 11.31 -5.63
C GLU A 5 -18.71 10.50 -4.74
N ILE A 6 -19.46 9.59 -5.37
CA ILE A 6 -20.40 8.64 -4.75
C ILE A 6 -19.74 7.70 -3.72
N SER A 7 -18.41 7.50 -3.76
CA SER A 7 -17.72 6.60 -2.83
C SER A 7 -17.26 7.26 -1.53
N LEU A 8 -17.08 8.58 -1.49
CA LEU A 8 -16.42 9.26 -0.35
C LEU A 8 -17.40 9.73 0.74
N SER A 9 -18.69 9.85 0.41
CA SER A 9 -19.78 10.14 1.35
C SER A 9 -20.37 8.89 2.02
N ASN A 10 -19.78 7.71 1.80
CA ASN A 10 -20.22 6.47 2.45
C ASN A 10 -19.95 6.55 3.97
N PRO A 11 -20.97 6.40 4.84
CA PRO A 11 -20.78 6.47 6.29
C PRO A 11 -19.72 5.50 6.82
N GLN A 12 -19.67 4.27 6.29
CA GLN A 12 -18.66 3.30 6.72
C GLN A 12 -17.26 3.75 6.36
N PHE A 13 -17.08 4.37 5.17
CA PHE A 13 -15.80 4.92 4.77
C PHE A 13 -15.35 5.99 5.76
N LEU A 14 -16.24 6.91 6.15
CA LEU A 14 -15.91 8.01 7.07
C LEU A 14 -15.58 7.57 8.51
N GLU A 15 -16.08 6.41 8.94
CA GLU A 15 -15.83 5.86 10.28
C GLU A 15 -14.58 4.97 10.35
N MET A 16 -13.96 4.61 9.22
CA MET A 16 -12.75 3.80 9.21
C MET A 16 -11.51 4.58 9.65
N THR A 17 -10.54 3.85 10.21
CA THR A 17 -9.18 4.37 10.38
C THR A 17 -8.45 4.32 9.05
N HIS A 18 -8.23 5.48 8.44
CA HIS A 18 -7.56 5.57 7.15
C HIS A 18 -6.04 5.58 7.32
N THR A 19 -5.38 4.65 6.64
CA THR A 19 -3.93 4.50 6.64
C THR A 19 -3.39 4.53 5.21
N PHE A 20 -2.37 5.35 4.98
CA PHE A 20 -1.68 5.48 3.71
C PHE A 20 -0.25 4.95 3.85
N LEU A 21 0.04 3.83 3.19
CA LEU A 21 1.41 3.36 3.02
C LEU A 21 2.04 4.08 1.83
N ILE A 22 3.02 4.94 2.10
CA ILE A 22 3.76 5.68 1.09
C ILE A 22 5.12 5.03 0.85
N ARG A 23 5.71 5.32 -0.31
CA ARG A 23 7.03 4.82 -0.71
C ARG A 23 7.68 5.82 -1.64
N ASN A 24 9.02 5.87 -1.62
CA ASN A 24 9.78 6.63 -2.61
C ASN A 24 9.28 6.33 -4.05
N PRO A 25 8.91 7.37 -4.84
CA PRO A 25 8.33 7.19 -6.16
C PRO A 25 9.26 6.48 -7.15
N GLU A 26 10.58 6.65 -7.04
CA GLU A 26 11.55 5.95 -7.89
C GLU A 26 11.52 4.44 -7.65
N LYS A 27 11.36 4.02 -6.39
CA LYS A 27 11.24 2.60 -6.01
C LYS A 27 9.87 2.03 -6.43
N SER A 28 8.78 2.73 -6.11
CA SER A 28 7.41 2.24 -6.32
C SER A 28 7.02 2.20 -7.79
N ILE A 29 7.31 3.25 -8.58
CA ILE A 29 7.01 3.28 -10.02
C ILE A 29 7.85 2.25 -10.77
N ARG A 30 9.13 2.09 -10.43
CA ARG A 30 9.99 1.06 -11.02
C ARG A 30 9.47 -0.34 -10.75
N SER A 31 9.09 -0.64 -9.50
CA SER A 31 8.50 -1.92 -9.13
C SER A 31 7.19 -2.18 -9.91
N LEU A 32 6.32 -1.18 -9.97
CA LEU A 32 5.06 -1.24 -10.73
C LEU A 32 5.32 -1.53 -12.21
N TYR A 33 6.24 -0.81 -12.84
CA TYR A 33 6.62 -1.03 -14.23
C TYR A 33 7.07 -2.47 -14.51
N LYS A 34 7.92 -3.03 -13.63
CA LYS A 34 8.36 -4.42 -13.74
C LYS A 34 7.19 -5.40 -13.62
N ALA A 35 6.28 -5.17 -12.67
CA ALA A 35 5.08 -5.99 -12.50
C ALA A 35 4.15 -5.92 -13.73
N PHE A 36 3.92 -4.74 -14.30
CA PHE A 36 3.12 -4.58 -15.53
C PHE A 36 3.69 -5.36 -16.70
N LYS A 37 5.02 -5.26 -16.93
CA LYS A 37 5.68 -6.04 -17.98
C LYS A 37 5.59 -7.54 -17.75
N PHE A 38 5.71 -7.98 -16.50
CA PHE A 38 5.71 -9.39 -16.16
C PHE A 38 4.33 -10.04 -16.24
N PHE A 39 3.28 -9.36 -15.72
CA PHE A 39 1.95 -9.96 -15.58
C PHE A 39 0.96 -9.60 -16.69
N MET A 40 1.14 -8.47 -17.37
CA MET A 40 0.08 -7.90 -18.20
C MET A 40 0.40 -7.80 -19.69
N ASP A 41 1.64 -8.06 -20.12
CA ASP A 41 2.14 -7.88 -21.50
C ASP A 41 1.58 -6.63 -22.20
N LYS A 42 1.48 -5.52 -21.45
CA LYS A 42 0.83 -4.28 -21.86
C LYS A 42 1.75 -3.10 -21.64
N SER A 43 1.52 -2.04 -22.43
CA SER A 43 2.17 -0.75 -22.24
C SER A 43 1.86 -0.20 -20.85
N PHE A 44 2.87 0.41 -20.23
CA PHE A 44 2.74 1.03 -18.92
C PHE A 44 1.78 2.23 -18.99
N ASP A 45 0.71 2.19 -18.21
CA ASP A 45 -0.24 3.30 -18.08
C ASP A 45 0.02 4.07 -16.79
N LYS A 46 0.55 5.29 -16.93
CA LYS A 46 0.82 6.20 -15.82
C LYS A 46 -0.39 6.48 -14.94
N ASN A 47 -1.61 6.39 -15.47
CA ASN A 47 -2.84 6.64 -14.70
C ASN A 47 -3.13 5.53 -13.68
N ARG A 48 -2.46 4.37 -13.80
CA ARG A 48 -2.58 3.25 -12.87
C ARG A 48 -1.63 3.31 -11.68
N VAL A 49 -0.80 4.35 -11.59
CA VAL A 49 0.13 4.56 -10.47
C VAL A 49 -0.61 4.91 -9.17
N GLY A 50 -1.82 5.48 -9.25
CA GLY A 50 -2.70 5.69 -8.09
C GLY A 50 -2.33 6.87 -7.17
N LEU A 51 -1.16 7.50 -7.35
CA LEU A 51 -0.67 8.56 -6.46
C LEU A 51 -1.59 9.79 -6.40
N THR A 52 -2.13 10.21 -7.55
CA THR A 52 -3.08 11.33 -7.61
C THR A 52 -4.34 11.02 -6.80
N GLN A 53 -4.87 9.81 -6.93
CA GLN A 53 -6.06 9.38 -6.21
C GLN A 53 -5.78 9.31 -4.70
N SER A 54 -4.66 8.71 -4.28
CA SER A 54 -4.30 8.68 -2.85
C SER A 54 -4.20 10.09 -2.26
N LYS A 55 -3.62 11.06 -2.97
CA LYS A 55 -3.57 12.46 -2.53
C LYS A 55 -4.96 13.08 -2.42
N GLN A 56 -5.84 12.83 -3.39
CA GLN A 56 -7.22 13.32 -3.35
C GLN A 56 -7.99 12.80 -2.13
N ILE A 57 -7.85 11.51 -1.80
CA ILE A 57 -8.48 10.94 -0.59
C ILE A 57 -7.88 11.55 0.66
N PHE A 58 -6.55 11.66 0.74
CA PHE A 58 -5.87 12.23 1.88
C PHE A 58 -6.34 13.67 2.16
N ASP A 59 -6.40 14.50 1.11
CA ASP A 59 -6.86 15.90 1.22
C ASP A 59 -8.31 15.97 1.66
N PHE A 60 -9.18 15.18 1.03
CA PHE A 60 -10.58 15.09 1.42
C PHE A 60 -10.75 14.74 2.92
N LEU A 61 -10.00 13.76 3.43
CA LEU A 61 -10.04 13.38 4.83
C LEU A 61 -9.52 14.50 5.74
N LYS A 62 -8.47 15.21 5.32
CA LYS A 62 -7.94 16.38 6.06
C LYS A 62 -8.94 17.52 6.11
N ASP A 63 -9.64 17.79 5.01
CA ASP A 63 -10.70 18.81 4.95
C ASP A 63 -11.87 18.49 5.89
N LEU A 64 -12.12 17.21 6.15
CA LEU A 64 -13.06 16.73 7.17
C LEU A 64 -12.50 16.71 8.61
N ASN A 65 -11.32 17.29 8.84
CA ASN A 65 -10.59 17.26 10.11
C ASN A 65 -10.24 15.85 10.63
N LYS A 66 -10.25 14.83 9.77
CA LYS A 66 -9.75 13.50 10.11
C LYS A 66 -8.22 13.51 10.15
N GLN A 67 -7.64 12.58 10.88
CA GLN A 67 -6.19 12.41 10.98
C GLN A 67 -5.77 11.07 10.35
N PRO A 68 -5.72 10.98 9.01
CA PRO A 68 -5.24 9.76 8.36
C PRO A 68 -3.78 9.48 8.74
N ILE A 69 -3.50 8.21 9.02
CA ILE A 69 -2.18 7.71 9.37
C ILE A 69 -1.36 7.61 8.08
N VAL A 70 -0.10 8.03 8.13
CA VAL A 70 0.85 7.88 7.01
C VAL A 70 2.03 7.08 7.51
N ILE A 71 2.38 6.03 6.77
CA ILE A 71 3.49 5.13 7.09
C ILE A 71 4.42 5.11 5.88
N ASP A 72 5.72 5.36 6.08
CA ASP A 72 6.71 5.11 5.04
C ASP A 72 7.06 3.62 5.01
N SER A 73 6.96 3.02 3.83
CA SER A 73 7.36 1.63 3.62
C SER A 73 8.84 1.37 3.94
N ASP A 74 9.73 2.36 3.77
CA ASP A 74 11.14 2.19 4.10
C ASP A 74 11.31 2.05 5.63
N ASP A 75 10.50 2.77 6.43
CA ASP A 75 10.50 2.62 7.90
C ASP A 75 10.01 1.22 8.31
N VAL A 76 8.95 0.71 7.68
CA VAL A 76 8.44 -0.65 7.94
C VAL A 76 9.48 -1.71 7.61
N ILE A 77 10.29 -1.53 6.56
CA ILE A 77 11.34 -2.47 6.19
C ILE A 77 12.51 -2.41 7.19
N ASN A 78 12.88 -1.23 7.66
CA ASN A 78 14.02 -1.02 8.55
C ASN A 78 13.72 -1.41 10.00
N ASP A 79 12.50 -1.19 10.47
CA ASP A 79 12.04 -1.53 11.83
C ASP A 79 10.60 -2.04 11.82
N PRO A 80 10.35 -3.28 11.33
CA PRO A 80 8.99 -3.80 11.20
C PRO A 80 8.24 -3.86 12.54
N GLU A 81 8.92 -4.33 13.59
CA GLU A 81 8.34 -4.49 14.92
C GLU A 81 8.01 -3.13 15.55
N GLY A 82 8.95 -2.19 15.54
CA GLY A 82 8.75 -0.87 16.14
C GLY A 82 7.71 -0.04 15.41
N ILE A 83 7.65 -0.11 14.08
CA ILE A 83 6.64 0.59 13.30
C ILE A 83 5.26 -0.05 13.46
N LEU A 84 5.14 -1.38 13.44
CA LEU A 84 3.83 -2.01 13.63
C LEU A 84 3.30 -1.87 15.07
N LYS A 85 4.16 -1.87 16.10
CA LYS A 85 3.73 -1.57 17.47
C LYS A 85 3.10 -0.18 17.57
N LYS A 86 3.77 0.86 17.05
CA LYS A 86 3.23 2.23 16.99
C LYS A 86 1.93 2.30 16.18
N TYR A 87 1.87 1.58 15.07
CA TYR A 87 0.67 1.54 14.25
C TYR A 87 -0.52 0.92 14.99
N CYS A 88 -0.31 -0.25 15.62
CA CYS A 88 -1.29 -0.93 16.47
C CYS A 88 -1.82 0.00 17.58
N GLU A 89 -0.93 0.69 18.29
CA GLU A 89 -1.31 1.69 19.30
C GLU A 89 -2.20 2.81 18.72
N LEU A 90 -1.88 3.33 17.53
CA LEU A 90 -2.65 4.38 16.88
C LEU A 90 -4.06 3.93 16.44
N ILE A 91 -4.21 2.66 16.05
CA ILE A 91 -5.50 2.11 15.60
C ILE A 91 -6.29 1.45 16.74
N GLY A 92 -5.73 1.35 17.95
CA GLY A 92 -6.37 0.73 19.11
C GLY A 92 -6.34 -0.80 19.10
N GLU A 93 -5.37 -1.40 18.41
CA GLU A 93 -5.20 -2.86 18.30
C GLU A 93 -3.96 -3.34 19.06
N GLU A 94 -3.94 -4.63 19.38
CA GLU A 94 -2.78 -5.28 19.99
C GLU A 94 -1.79 -5.76 18.91
N PHE A 95 -0.50 -5.44 19.08
CA PHE A 95 0.55 -5.99 18.23
C PHE A 95 0.68 -7.50 18.46
N LYS A 96 0.80 -8.26 17.36
CA LYS A 96 0.99 -9.71 17.39
C LYS A 96 2.24 -10.06 16.58
N GLU A 97 3.07 -10.96 17.11
CA GLU A 97 4.35 -11.34 16.48
C GLU A 97 4.13 -11.93 15.07
N GLU A 98 3.01 -12.60 14.86
CA GLU A 98 2.59 -13.16 13.57
C GLU A 98 2.36 -12.09 12.49
N MET A 99 2.24 -10.80 12.86
CA MET A 99 2.16 -9.69 11.90
C MET A 99 3.48 -9.45 11.16
N ILE A 100 4.62 -9.83 11.77
CA ILE A 100 5.96 -9.66 11.19
C ILE A 100 6.66 -10.99 10.90
N GLN A 101 6.09 -12.11 11.34
CA GLN A 101 6.61 -13.45 11.10
C GLN A 101 5.64 -14.24 10.23
N TRP A 102 6.01 -14.48 8.97
CA TRP A 102 5.27 -15.36 8.08
C TRP A 102 6.19 -16.26 7.28
N GLU A 103 5.72 -17.48 7.00
CA GLU A 103 6.40 -18.39 6.08
C GLU A 103 6.23 -17.90 4.63
N ALA A 104 7.33 -17.55 3.96
CA ALA A 104 7.30 -17.20 2.55
C ALA A 104 6.93 -18.43 1.71
N LYS A 105 5.68 -18.46 1.23
CA LYS A 105 5.18 -19.52 0.34
C LYS A 105 5.00 -18.99 -1.09
N PRO A 106 5.34 -19.78 -2.12
CA PRO A 106 5.00 -19.43 -3.50
C PRO A 106 3.48 -19.27 -3.64
N ILE A 107 3.03 -18.12 -4.12
CA ILE A 107 1.61 -17.88 -4.42
C ILE A 107 1.34 -18.36 -5.84
N ASN A 108 0.80 -19.58 -5.97
CA ASN A 108 0.52 -20.22 -7.27
C ASN A 108 -0.60 -19.54 -8.09
N GLU A 109 -1.35 -18.62 -7.47
CA GLU A 109 -2.46 -17.89 -8.11
C GLU A 109 -2.00 -16.71 -8.96
N PHE A 110 -0.76 -16.21 -8.77
CA PHE A 110 -0.11 -15.33 -9.73
C PHE A 110 0.50 -16.18 -10.85
N LYS A 111 -0.34 -16.71 -11.74
CA LYS A 111 0.08 -17.43 -12.96
C LYS A 111 0.69 -16.46 -14.00
N GLY A 112 1.76 -15.76 -13.61
CA GLY A 112 2.82 -15.32 -14.52
C GLY A 112 3.99 -16.26 -14.29
N THR A 113 4.19 -17.21 -15.21
CA THR A 113 5.31 -18.16 -15.32
C THR A 113 6.31 -18.25 -14.16
N ASN A 114 6.28 -19.37 -13.44
CA ASN A 114 7.32 -19.97 -12.58
C ASN A 114 8.68 -19.25 -12.52
N VAL A 115 8.78 -18.11 -11.84
CA VAL A 115 10.05 -17.58 -11.33
C VAL A 115 9.76 -16.77 -10.06
N ALA A 116 10.45 -17.12 -8.99
CA ALA A 116 10.27 -16.56 -7.66
C ALA A 116 10.37 -15.02 -7.64
N ILE A 117 9.30 -14.37 -7.17
CA ILE A 117 9.24 -12.94 -6.86
C ILE A 117 10.31 -12.54 -5.83
N SER A 118 10.86 -13.50 -5.07
CA SER A 118 11.90 -13.27 -4.06
C SER A 118 13.17 -12.61 -4.61
N LYS A 119 13.52 -12.77 -5.90
CA LYS A 119 14.69 -12.10 -6.49
C LYS A 119 14.48 -10.64 -6.91
N LEU A 120 13.25 -10.14 -6.91
CA LEU A 120 12.92 -8.79 -7.41
C LEU A 120 12.82 -7.72 -6.32
N MET A 121 12.78 -8.11 -5.04
CA MET A 121 12.67 -7.19 -3.90
C MET A 121 13.96 -7.03 -3.08
N VAL A 122 15.05 -7.74 -3.45
CA VAL A 122 16.38 -7.52 -2.88
C VAL A 122 17.31 -6.96 -3.98
N GLN A 123 17.26 -5.65 -4.16
CA GLN A 123 18.35 -4.84 -4.75
C GLN A 123 18.31 -3.46 -4.11
#